data_AF-A0ABC8ZRX4-F1
#
_entry.id   AF-A0ABC8ZRX4-F1
#
_cell.length_a   1.000
_cell.length_b   1.000
_cell.length_c   1.000
_cell.angle_alpha   90.00
_cell.angle_beta   90.00
_cell.angle_gamma   90.00
#
_symmetry.space_group_name_H-M   'P 1'
#
loop_
_entity.id
_entity.type
_entity.pdbx_description
1 polymer ?
#
loop_
_entity_poly.entity_id
_entity_poly.type
_entity_poly.pdbx_seq_one_letter_code
_entity_poly.pdbx_strand_id
1 'polypeptide(L)'
;MEAPSSSSVASRRRRSDLPLIACTDCKTRTVLELETKTDENGNRGRIFYKCPNRKRDGTGCGFWYWEEDYVDFLKTPKGKIAIEQLYLKESLEVNNGDMKEGKKQNKEKEELELYELAKQMRLLVAIGTEIVTLLKCILVVCVCGFLWNSFVVSRRNS
;
A
#
# COMPACT_ATOMS: atom_id res chain seq x y z
N MET A 1 -31.66 4.50 -47.49
CA MET A 1 -30.71 4.92 -46.45
C MET A 1 -31.32 4.49 -45.13
N GLU A 2 -30.91 3.34 -44.58
CA GLU A 2 -31.46 2.84 -43.32
C GLU A 2 -30.83 3.58 -42.14
N ALA A 3 -31.67 4.08 -41.24
CA ALA A 3 -31.24 4.80 -40.05
C ALA A 3 -30.52 3.87 -39.07
N PRO A 4 -29.44 4.32 -38.40
CA PRO A 4 -28.82 3.52 -37.35
C PRO A 4 -29.78 3.39 -36.17
N SER A 5 -30.11 2.15 -35.80
CA SER A 5 -30.95 1.85 -34.64
C SER A 5 -30.27 2.35 -33.35
N SER A 6 -30.76 3.46 -32.82
CA SER A 6 -30.28 4.15 -31.61
C SER A 6 -30.54 3.41 -30.28
N SER A 7 -30.97 2.15 -30.32
CA SER A 7 -31.41 1.39 -29.15
C SER A 7 -30.25 0.86 -28.29
N SER A 8 -29.06 0.65 -28.86
CA SER A 8 -27.91 0.02 -28.17
C SER A 8 -27.08 0.97 -27.31
N VAL A 9 -27.15 2.29 -27.56
CA VAL A 9 -26.44 3.30 -26.77
C VAL A 9 -27.28 3.74 -25.57
N ALA A 10 -28.60 3.85 -25.77
CA ALA A 10 -29.54 4.22 -24.72
C ALA A 10 -29.73 3.10 -23.68
N SER A 11 -29.67 1.82 -24.09
CA SER A 11 -29.75 0.68 -23.17
C SER A 11 -28.51 0.56 -22.28
N ARG A 12 -27.31 0.81 -22.83
CA ARG A 12 -26.05 0.84 -22.06
C ARG A 12 -26.07 1.90 -20.95
N ARG A 13 -26.65 3.08 -21.21
CA ARG A 13 -26.74 4.17 -20.21
C ARG A 13 -27.64 3.86 -19.01
N ARG A 14 -28.47 2.81 -19.06
CA ARG A 14 -29.34 2.40 -17.94
C ARG A 14 -28.81 1.18 -17.17
N ARG A 15 -27.73 0.58 -17.64
CA ARG A 15 -27.14 -0.59 -17.01
C ARG A 15 -26.26 -0.13 -15.85
N SER A 16 -26.42 -0.75 -14.69
CA SER A 16 -25.51 -0.53 -13.56
C SER A 16 -24.11 -0.97 -13.98
N ASP A 17 -23.12 -0.10 -13.88
CA ASP A 17 -21.72 -0.45 -14.14
C ASP A 17 -21.28 -1.47 -13.08
N LEU A 18 -21.27 -2.75 -13.44
CA LEU A 18 -20.87 -3.82 -12.54
C LEU A 18 -19.34 -3.82 -12.38
N PRO A 19 -18.81 -4.03 -11.17
CA PRO A 19 -17.38 -3.99 -10.93
C PRO A 19 -16.65 -5.09 -11.70
N LEU A 20 -15.57 -4.74 -12.39
CA LEU A 20 -14.68 -5.69 -13.05
C LEU A 20 -13.60 -6.15 -12.06
N ILE A 21 -13.92 -7.17 -11.28
CA ILE A 21 -13.03 -7.70 -10.24
C ILE A 21 -11.84 -8.47 -10.82
N ALA A 22 -10.83 -8.75 -9.98
CA ALA A 22 -9.86 -9.79 -10.27
C ALA A 22 -10.57 -11.16 -10.33
N CYS A 23 -10.22 -11.98 -11.32
CA CYS A 23 -10.77 -13.32 -11.47
C CYS A 23 -10.52 -14.15 -10.20
N THR A 24 -11.57 -14.67 -9.57
CA THR A 24 -11.41 -15.42 -8.31
C THR A 24 -10.81 -16.81 -8.48
N ASP A 25 -10.85 -17.35 -9.71
CA ASP A 25 -10.36 -18.69 -10.00
C ASP A 25 -8.84 -18.68 -10.26
N CYS A 26 -8.37 -17.81 -11.15
CA CYS A 26 -6.94 -17.73 -11.50
C CYS A 26 -6.19 -16.62 -10.76
N LYS A 27 -6.89 -15.67 -10.11
CA LYS A 27 -6.35 -14.56 -9.28
C LYS A 27 -5.33 -13.64 -9.95
N THR A 28 -5.16 -13.75 -11.26
CA THR A 28 -4.06 -13.09 -12.00
C THR A 28 -4.53 -11.99 -12.94
N ARG A 29 -5.78 -12.06 -13.43
CA ARG A 29 -6.30 -11.14 -14.45
C ARG A 29 -7.64 -10.57 -14.03
N THR A 30 -7.88 -9.32 -14.41
CA THR A 30 -9.19 -8.69 -14.28
C THR A 30 -10.19 -9.34 -15.24
N VAL A 31 -11.41 -9.56 -14.76
CA VAL A 31 -12.53 -10.09 -15.55
C VAL A 31 -12.92 -9.09 -16.63
N LEU A 32 -13.32 -9.60 -17.80
CA LEU A 32 -13.79 -8.79 -18.92
C LEU A 32 -15.30 -8.88 -19.04
N GLU A 33 -15.95 -7.74 -19.26
CA GLU A 33 -17.32 -7.65 -19.78
C GLU A 33 -17.30 -7.74 -21.31
N LEU A 34 -18.14 -8.60 -21.88
CA LEU A 34 -18.24 -8.80 -23.33
C LEU A 34 -19.70 -8.97 -23.75
N GLU A 35 -20.02 -8.49 -24.94
CA GLU A 35 -21.33 -8.66 -25.57
C GLU A 35 -21.28 -9.78 -26.62
N THR A 36 -22.30 -10.64 -26.62
CA THR A 36 -22.45 -11.71 -27.59
C THR A 36 -22.85 -11.12 -28.94
N LYS A 37 -22.01 -11.30 -29.96
CA LYS A 37 -22.26 -10.78 -31.31
C LYS A 37 -23.01 -11.74 -32.22
N THR A 38 -23.00 -13.03 -31.86
CA THR A 38 -23.70 -14.09 -32.61
C THR A 38 -25.13 -14.22 -32.11
N ASP A 39 -26.03 -14.60 -33.01
CA ASP A 39 -27.43 -14.88 -32.68
C ASP A 39 -27.70 -16.36 -32.43
N GLU A 40 -26.66 -17.09 -32.01
CA GLU A 40 -26.80 -18.48 -31.59
C GLU A 40 -27.76 -18.53 -30.41
N ASN A 41 -28.88 -19.24 -30.60
CA ASN A 41 -29.94 -19.39 -29.61
C ASN A 41 -30.55 -18.06 -29.13
N GLY A 42 -30.58 -17.01 -29.96
CA GLY A 42 -31.17 -15.73 -29.58
C GLY A 42 -30.34 -14.93 -28.57
N ASN A 43 -29.05 -15.27 -28.40
CA ASN A 43 -28.19 -14.64 -27.42
C ASN A 43 -27.59 -13.30 -27.89
N ARG A 44 -27.91 -12.83 -29.10
CA ARG A 44 -27.33 -11.60 -29.64
C ARG A 44 -27.59 -10.42 -28.70
N GLY A 45 -26.54 -9.71 -28.33
CA GLY A 45 -26.61 -8.58 -27.40
C GLY A 45 -26.60 -8.97 -25.93
N ARG A 46 -26.63 -10.26 -25.57
CA ARG A 46 -26.47 -10.68 -24.16
C ARG A 46 -25.04 -10.47 -23.70
N ILE A 47 -24.90 -10.02 -22.47
CA ILE A 47 -23.60 -9.65 -21.88
C ILE A 47 -23.15 -10.76 -20.93
N PHE A 48 -21.87 -11.06 -20.96
CA PHE A 48 -21.23 -12.05 -20.11
C PHE A 48 -19.88 -11.56 -19.61
N TYR A 49 -19.46 -12.15 -18.51
CA TYR A 49 -18.22 -11.84 -17.81
C TYR A 49 -17.31 -13.05 -17.86
N LYS A 50 -16.04 -12.87 -18.24
CA LYS A 50 -15.08 -13.99 -18.26
C LYS A 50 -13.66 -13.61 -17.87
N CYS A 51 -12.91 -14.60 -17.42
CA CYS A 51 -11.47 -14.47 -17.31
C CYS A 51 -10.81 -14.38 -18.71
N PRO A 52 -9.83 -13.49 -18.92
CA PRO A 52 -9.03 -13.44 -20.16
C PRO A 52 -8.38 -14.76 -20.54
N ASN A 53 -7.96 -15.55 -19.54
CA ASN A 53 -7.33 -16.86 -19.76
C ASN A 53 -8.34 -17.97 -20.13
N ARG A 54 -9.65 -17.69 -20.22
CA ARG A 54 -10.64 -18.65 -20.72
C ARG A 54 -10.66 -18.63 -22.24
N LYS A 55 -10.32 -19.77 -22.85
CA LYS A 55 -10.36 -19.96 -24.30
C LYS A 55 -11.79 -20.22 -24.79
N ARG A 56 -12.02 -20.05 -26.09
CA ARG A 56 -13.35 -20.20 -26.71
C ARG A 56 -13.87 -21.64 -26.65
N ASP A 57 -12.98 -22.60 -26.72
CA ASP A 57 -13.26 -24.04 -26.61
C ASP A 57 -13.62 -24.50 -25.18
N GLY A 58 -13.69 -23.57 -24.23
CA GLY A 58 -13.98 -23.87 -22.82
C GLY A 58 -12.75 -24.30 -22.02
N THR A 59 -11.57 -24.41 -22.62
CA THR A 59 -10.33 -24.74 -21.91
C THR A 59 -9.74 -23.49 -21.23
N GLY A 60 -8.84 -23.71 -20.25
CA GLY A 60 -8.21 -22.65 -19.48
C GLY A 60 -8.99 -22.33 -18.20
N CYS A 61 -9.06 -21.04 -17.84
CA CYS A 61 -9.72 -20.62 -16.60
C CYS A 61 -11.25 -20.82 -16.68
N GLY A 62 -11.85 -21.35 -15.61
CA GLY A 62 -13.29 -21.66 -15.53
C GLY A 62 -14.20 -20.45 -15.37
N PHE A 63 -13.67 -19.30 -14.94
CA PHE A 63 -14.47 -18.12 -14.62
C PHE A 63 -15.23 -17.58 -15.84
N TRP A 64 -16.54 -17.80 -15.85
CA TRP A 64 -17.46 -17.37 -16.88
C TRP A 64 -18.88 -17.31 -16.32
N TYR A 65 -19.58 -16.19 -16.54
CA TYR A 65 -20.94 -15.98 -16.08
C TYR A 65 -21.72 -15.14 -17.09
N TRP A 66 -23.01 -15.42 -17.28
CA TRP A 66 -23.92 -14.41 -17.81
C TRP A 66 -24.03 -13.25 -16.82
N GLU A 67 -24.49 -12.09 -17.27
CA GLU A 67 -24.60 -10.93 -16.38
C GLU A 67 -25.44 -11.20 -15.12
N GLU A 68 -26.61 -11.81 -15.27
CA GLU A 68 -27.48 -12.16 -14.16
C GLU A 68 -26.77 -13.03 -13.11
N ASP A 69 -26.04 -14.05 -13.59
CA ASP A 69 -25.27 -14.95 -12.73
C ASP A 69 -24.06 -14.24 -12.12
N TYR A 70 -23.49 -13.27 -12.83
CA TYR A 70 -22.38 -12.46 -12.33
C TYR A 70 -22.83 -11.55 -11.19
N VAL A 71 -24.01 -10.92 -11.32
CA VAL A 71 -24.63 -10.13 -10.24
C VAL A 71 -24.83 -11.00 -9.00
N ASP A 72 -25.31 -12.23 -9.17
CA ASP A 72 -25.49 -13.16 -8.05
C ASP A 72 -24.16 -13.64 -7.47
N PHE A 73 -23.17 -13.90 -8.33
CA PHE A 73 -21.81 -14.20 -7.91
C PHE A 73 -21.21 -13.09 -7.04
N LEU A 74 -21.39 -11.82 -7.42
CA LEU A 74 -20.88 -10.67 -6.66
C LEU A 74 -21.48 -10.57 -5.24
N LYS A 75 -22.67 -11.11 -5.02
CA LYS A 75 -23.32 -11.18 -3.69
C LYS A 75 -22.75 -12.30 -2.81
N THR A 76 -22.05 -13.28 -3.38
CA THR A 76 -21.41 -14.36 -2.60
C THR A 76 -20.24 -13.83 -1.76
N PRO A 77 -19.79 -14.56 -0.72
CA PRO A 77 -18.60 -14.18 0.04
C PRO A 77 -17.35 -13.99 -0.84
N LYS A 78 -17.16 -14.85 -1.86
CA LYS A 78 -16.04 -14.74 -2.80
C LYS A 78 -16.11 -13.45 -3.63
N GLY A 79 -17.30 -13.12 -4.13
CA GLY A 79 -17.55 -11.90 -4.89
C GLY A 79 -17.31 -10.63 -4.06
N LYS A 80 -17.86 -10.58 -2.84
CA LYS A 80 -17.68 -9.45 -1.91
C LYS A 80 -16.21 -9.19 -1.59
N ILE A 81 -15.44 -10.24 -1.31
CA ILE A 81 -13.98 -10.11 -1.05
C ILE A 81 -13.26 -9.54 -2.27
N ALA A 82 -13.63 -9.98 -3.48
CA ALA A 82 -13.01 -9.48 -4.70
C ALA A 82 -13.35 -8.01 -5.00
N ILE A 83 -14.56 -7.57 -4.66
CA ILE A 83 -14.97 -6.15 -4.72
C ILE A 83 -14.16 -5.32 -3.72
N GLU A 84 -14.04 -5.78 -2.47
CA GLU A 84 -13.26 -5.07 -1.44
C GLU A 84 -11.80 -4.90 -1.87
N GLN A 85 -11.20 -5.95 -2.44
CA GLN A 85 -9.84 -5.90 -2.99
C GLN A 85 -9.70 -4.93 -4.15
N LEU A 86 -10.75 -4.79 -4.99
CA LEU A 86 -10.77 -3.82 -6.07
C LEU A 86 -10.75 -2.38 -5.53
N TYR A 87 -11.62 -2.06 -4.57
CA TYR A 87 -11.67 -0.73 -3.95
C TYR A 87 -10.36 -0.37 -3.24
N LEU A 88 -9.75 -1.32 -2.54
CA LEU A 88 -8.46 -1.10 -1.89
C LEU A 88 -7.37 -0.82 -2.92
N LYS A 89 -7.34 -1.58 -4.02
CA LYS A 89 -6.38 -1.37 -5.11
C LYS A 89 -6.58 -0.01 -5.78
N GLU A 90 -7.82 0.38 -6.07
CA GLU A 90 -8.15 1.68 -6.64
C GLU A 90 -7.73 2.82 -5.69
N SER A 91 -7.98 2.69 -4.39
CA SER A 91 -7.53 3.66 -3.38
C SER A 91 -6.01 3.81 -3.34
N LEU A 92 -5.26 2.72 -3.51
CA LEU A 92 -3.80 2.75 -3.61
C LEU A 92 -3.31 3.36 -4.92
N GLU A 93 -4.00 3.11 -6.03
CA GLU A 93 -3.66 3.64 -7.35
C GLU A 93 -3.99 5.14 -7.47
N VAL A 94 -5.10 5.62 -6.91
CA VAL A 94 -5.43 7.05 -6.80
C VAL A 94 -4.36 7.77 -5.97
N ASN A 95 -3.97 7.19 -4.84
CA ASN A 95 -2.88 7.72 -4.02
C ASN A 95 -1.51 7.71 -4.75
N ASN A 96 -1.34 6.89 -5.79
CA ASN A 96 -0.14 6.82 -6.62
C ASN A 96 -0.24 7.60 -7.94
N GLY A 97 -1.44 8.06 -8.33
CA GLY A 97 -1.72 8.78 -9.57
C GLY A 97 -1.30 10.25 -9.53
N ASP A 98 -1.47 10.91 -8.38
CA ASP A 98 -1.04 12.30 -8.13
C ASP A 98 0.44 12.44 -7.71
N MET A 99 1.20 11.35 -7.83
CA MET A 99 2.36 11.09 -7.00
C MET A 99 3.67 10.93 -7.75
N LYS A 100 3.69 11.13 -9.07
CA LYS A 100 4.93 10.90 -9.83
C LYS A 100 5.96 12.03 -9.70
N GLU A 101 5.55 13.23 -9.29
CA GLU A 101 6.47 14.35 -9.01
C GLU A 101 6.53 14.75 -7.52
N GLY A 102 5.41 14.68 -6.78
CA GLY A 102 5.33 15.14 -5.39
C GLY A 102 5.90 14.21 -4.31
N LYS A 103 5.72 12.87 -4.40
CA LYS A 103 6.23 11.98 -3.31
C LYS A 103 7.73 11.82 -3.28
N LYS A 104 8.43 11.96 -4.41
CA LYS A 104 9.90 11.84 -4.43
C LYS A 104 10.52 12.99 -3.62
N GLN A 105 10.01 14.21 -3.81
CA GLN A 105 10.46 15.39 -3.06
C GLN A 105 10.06 15.34 -1.57
N ASN A 106 8.84 14.89 -1.24
CA ASN A 106 8.41 14.80 0.16
C ASN A 106 9.15 13.71 0.94
N LYS A 107 9.46 12.55 0.34
CA LYS A 107 10.21 11.49 1.01
C LYS A 107 11.66 11.89 1.27
N GLU A 108 12.30 12.55 0.32
CA GLU A 108 13.68 13.05 0.46
C GLU A 108 13.77 14.16 1.52
N LYS A 109 12.77 15.05 1.59
CA LYS A 109 12.68 16.07 2.64
C LYS A 109 12.45 15.48 4.03
N GLU A 110 11.57 14.50 4.17
CA GLU A 110 11.30 13.81 5.45
C GLU A 110 12.54 13.02 5.93
N GLU A 111 13.24 12.36 5.01
CA GLU A 111 14.49 11.64 5.31
C GLU A 111 15.62 12.61 5.73
N LEU A 112 15.66 13.82 5.13
CA LEU A 112 16.59 14.89 5.49
C LEU A 112 16.28 15.47 6.89
N GLU A 113 15.00 15.72 7.19
CA GLU A 113 14.56 16.23 8.49
C GLU A 113 14.84 15.22 9.61
N LEU A 114 14.63 13.92 9.36
CA LEU A 114 14.97 12.85 10.30
C LEU A 114 16.49 12.73 10.52
N TYR A 115 17.29 12.91 9.47
CA TYR A 115 18.76 12.90 9.57
C TYR A 115 19.28 14.08 10.40
N GLU A 116 18.73 15.28 10.21
CA GLU A 116 19.16 16.47 10.95
C GLU A 116 18.76 16.37 12.43
N LEU A 117 17.56 15.85 12.74
CA LEU A 117 17.15 15.56 14.11
C LEU A 117 18.08 14.54 14.77
N ALA A 118 18.41 13.44 14.09
CA ALA A 118 19.32 12.42 14.59
C ALA A 118 20.75 12.94 14.80
N LYS A 119 21.17 13.93 14.00
CA LYS A 119 22.47 14.61 14.16
C LYS A 119 22.48 15.50 15.40
N GLN A 120 21.41 16.27 15.64
CA GLN A 120 21.27 17.07 16.86
C GLN A 120 21.28 16.19 18.12
N MET A 121 20.58 15.06 18.09
CA MET A 121 20.58 14.10 19.20
C MET A 121 21.98 13.55 19.49
N ARG A 122 22.76 13.18 18.46
CA ARG A 122 24.12 12.68 18.63
C ARG A 122 25.05 13.72 19.25
N LEU A 123 24.92 14.99 18.87
CA LEU A 123 25.70 16.08 19.44
C LEU A 123 25.38 16.29 20.92
N LEU A 124 24.09 16.24 21.30
CA LEU A 124 23.69 16.33 22.69
C LEU A 124 24.23 15.17 23.53
N VAL A 125 24.18 13.94 23.00
CA VAL A 125 24.75 12.75 23.66
C VAL A 125 26.26 12.90 23.84
N ALA A 126 26.99 13.36 22.82
CA ALA A 126 28.43 13.59 22.90
C ALA A 126 28.80 14.59 24.02
N ILE A 127 28.12 15.74 24.05
CA ILE A 127 28.32 16.75 25.11
C ILE A 127 28.01 16.14 26.49
N GLY A 128 26.91 15.41 26.63
CA GLY A 128 26.56 14.72 27.87
C GLY A 128 27.64 13.74 28.33
N THR A 129 28.23 12.98 27.41
CA THR A 129 29.32 12.04 27.73
C THR A 129 30.59 12.75 28.17
N GLU A 130 30.94 13.90 27.58
CA GLU A 130 32.09 14.71 28.02
C GLU A 130 31.86 15.27 29.42
N ILE A 131 30.67 15.82 29.71
CA ILE A 131 30.33 16.33 31.05
C ILE A 131 30.45 15.23 32.11
N VAL A 132 29.89 14.05 31.84
CA VAL A 132 29.99 12.90 32.77
C VAL A 132 31.45 12.48 32.96
N THR A 133 32.26 12.53 31.91
CA THR A 133 33.69 12.20 32.00
C THR A 133 34.44 13.23 32.84
N LEU A 134 34.17 14.52 32.65
CA LEU A 134 34.76 15.59 33.46
C LEU A 134 34.36 15.47 34.94
N LEU A 135 33.10 15.17 35.24
CA LEU A 135 32.63 14.94 36.61
C LEU A 135 33.36 13.78 37.26
N LYS A 136 33.58 12.67 36.53
CA LYS A 136 34.37 11.53 37.02
C LYS A 136 35.83 11.94 37.31
N CYS A 137 36.47 12.71 36.44
CA CYS A 137 37.83 13.20 36.65
C CYS A 137 37.93 14.07 37.90
N ILE A 138 36.96 14.98 38.11
CA ILE A 138 36.91 15.85 39.30
C ILE A 138 36.78 15.01 40.57
N LEU A 139 35.89 14.01 40.58
CA LEU A 139 35.73 13.12 41.73
C LEU A 139 37.04 12.38 42.09
N VAL A 140 37.76 11.86 41.09
CA VAL A 140 39.05 11.20 41.29
C VAL A 140 40.09 12.16 41.89
N VAL A 141 40.21 13.37 41.33
CA VAL A 141 41.15 14.39 41.83
C VAL A 141 40.83 14.77 43.28
N CYS A 142 39.55 14.98 43.61
CA CYS A 142 39.12 15.25 44.97
C CYS A 142 39.52 14.12 45.93
N VAL A 143 39.20 12.87 45.60
CA VAL A 143 39.54 11.71 46.44
C VAL A 143 41.05 11.58 46.61
N CYS A 144 41.83 11.68 45.53
CA CYS A 144 43.29 11.64 45.60
C CYS A 144 43.85 12.79 46.45
N GLY A 145 43.31 13.99 46.34
CA GLY A 145 43.68 15.14 47.15
C GLY A 145 43.39 14.94 48.64
N PHE A 146 42.21 14.40 48.97
CA PHE A 146 41.85 14.04 50.34
C PHE A 146 42.78 12.97 50.92
N LEU A 147 43.04 11.90 50.17
CA LEU A 147 43.95 10.83 50.59
C LEU A 147 45.38 11.33 50.78
N TRP A 148 45.88 12.16 49.86
CA TRP A 148 47.20 12.77 49.98
C TRP A 148 47.32 13.65 51.22
N ASN A 149 46.33 14.52 51.46
CA ASN A 149 46.30 15.38 52.64
C ASN A 149 46.29 14.56 53.94
N SER A 150 45.44 13.54 54.02
CA SER A 150 45.37 12.62 55.18
C SER A 150 46.68 11.86 55.42
N PHE A 151 47.37 11.43 54.36
CA PHE A 151 48.67 10.77 54.44
C PHE A 151 49.75 11.74 54.97
N VAL A 152 49.81 12.96 54.43
CA VAL A 152 50.76 13.99 54.88
C VAL A 152 50.54 14.34 56.36
N VAL A 153 49.29 14.52 56.78
CA VAL A 153 48.95 14.80 58.19
C VAL A 153 49.34 13.64 59.10
N SER A 154 49.02 12.39 58.73
CA SER A 154 49.38 11.20 59.53
C SER A 154 50.89 11.06 59.70
N ARG A 155 51.66 11.33 58.65
CA ARG A 155 53.13 11.26 58.70
C ARG A 155 53.75 12.39 59.53
N ARG A 156 53.07 13.53 59.67
CA ARG A 156 53.53 14.67 60.48
C ARG A 156 53.32 14.47 61.97
N ASN A 157 52.33 13.64 62.34
CA ASN A 157 51.96 13.32 63.73
C ASN A 157 52.55 11.99 64.23
N SER A 158 53.34 11.30 63.41
CA SER A 158 54.07 10.08 63.75
C SER A 158 55.56 10.35 63.94
#